data_AF-A0A6G6Z0B6-F1
#
_entry.id   AF-A0A6G6Z0B6-F1
#
_cell.length_a   1.000
_cell.length_b   1.000
_cell.length_c   1.000
_cell.angle_alpha   90.00
_cell.angle_beta   90.00
_cell.angle_gamma   90.00
#
_symmetry.space_group_name_H-M   'P 1'
#
loop_
_entity.id
_entity.type
_entity.pdbx_description
1 polymer ?
#
loop_
_entity_poly.entity_id
_entity_poly.type
_entity_poly.pdbx_seq_one_letter_code
_entity_poly.pdbx_strand_id
1 'polypeptide(L)'
;MKETSREAIREGRAALLIELQKHHLPREYRRGPNGGWQGAVVPKPSTLSLFSGHDGLTGRLAEKLGAVLAVDYPDYLKVVGTSIGAGSLDPRTVLTGLAYEALQRCGTFSITDDQMDELLTDVAGFFDRSTVQLRLYAPALNLHGPRDVPPIAFPGGVILRPITDEEFTLFYGGNPIFRGHGRLLNFPDFVFVREIEVPKVIGSYDGVTEDQIWKPT
;
A
#
# COMPACT_ATOMS: atom_id res chain seq x y z
N MET A 1 15.54 -13.05 -0.38
CA MET A 1 16.21 -11.86 -0.95
C MET A 1 17.72 -12.02 -0.86
N LYS A 2 18.50 -11.56 -1.84
CA LYS A 2 19.97 -11.54 -1.79
C LYS A 2 20.47 -10.52 -0.77
N GLU A 3 21.52 -10.85 -0.02
CA GLU A 3 22.02 -10.03 1.09
C GLU A 3 22.48 -8.64 0.63
N THR A 4 23.13 -8.55 -0.53
CA THR A 4 23.55 -7.30 -1.17
C THR A 4 22.39 -6.34 -1.41
N SER A 5 21.26 -6.84 -1.94
CA SER A 5 20.03 -6.05 -2.10
C SER A 5 19.43 -5.67 -0.74
N ARG A 6 19.44 -6.57 0.23
CA ARG A 6 18.91 -6.31 1.58
C ARG A 6 19.65 -5.16 2.26
N GLU A 7 20.97 -5.18 2.23
CA GLU A 7 21.83 -4.14 2.80
C GLU A 7 21.62 -2.80 2.07
N ALA A 8 21.60 -2.80 0.74
CA ALA A 8 21.35 -1.59 -0.05
C ALA A 8 19.99 -0.94 0.25
N ILE A 9 18.93 -1.76 0.43
CA ILE A 9 17.61 -1.27 0.85
C ILE A 9 17.68 -0.69 2.26
N ARG A 10 18.35 -1.38 3.20
CA ARG A 10 18.50 -0.93 4.60
C ARG A 10 19.21 0.44 4.66
N GLU A 11 20.32 0.60 3.96
CA GLU A 11 21.08 1.85 3.89
C GLU A 11 20.29 2.98 3.23
N GLY A 12 19.71 2.71 2.05
CA GLY A 12 18.92 3.72 1.33
C GLY A 12 17.73 4.21 2.13
N ARG A 13 17.04 3.30 2.82
CA ARG A 13 15.90 3.60 3.66
C ARG A 13 16.30 4.34 4.93
N ALA A 14 17.38 3.96 5.60
CA ALA A 14 17.88 4.65 6.78
C ALA A 14 18.17 6.13 6.47
N ALA A 15 18.83 6.40 5.35
CA ALA A 15 19.10 7.76 4.88
C ALA A 15 17.81 8.55 4.62
N LEU A 16 16.80 7.92 4.00
CA LEU A 16 15.51 8.55 3.73
C LEU A 16 14.77 8.91 5.03
N LEU A 17 14.80 8.06 6.05
CA LEU A 17 14.01 8.31 7.26
C LEU A 17 14.63 9.27 8.24
N ILE A 18 15.96 9.34 8.30
CA ILE A 18 16.64 10.43 9.00
C ILE A 18 16.15 11.78 8.45
N GLU A 19 15.92 11.85 7.14
CA GLU A 19 15.36 13.06 6.52
C GLU A 19 13.89 13.27 6.88
N LEU A 20 13.06 12.21 6.79
CA LEU A 20 11.63 12.32 7.09
C LEU A 20 11.33 12.60 8.58
N GLN A 21 12.20 12.18 9.50
CA GLN A 21 12.08 12.50 10.93
C GLN A 21 12.13 14.01 11.21
N LYS A 22 12.68 14.81 10.31
CA LYS A 22 12.68 16.29 10.40
C LYS A 22 11.29 16.90 10.15
N HIS A 23 10.35 16.10 9.62
CA HIS A 23 8.97 16.52 9.41
C HIS A 23 8.10 16.14 10.62
N HIS A 24 7.28 17.08 11.08
CA HIS A 24 6.29 16.80 12.11
C HIS A 24 5.15 15.94 11.56
N LEU A 25 4.97 14.75 12.14
CA LEU A 25 3.85 13.87 11.82
C LEU A 25 2.55 14.43 12.41
N PRO A 26 1.47 14.53 11.64
CA PRO A 26 0.23 15.09 12.15
C PRO A 26 -0.63 13.96 12.81
N ARG A 27 -1.33 14.28 13.92
CA ARG A 27 -2.00 13.33 14.86
C ARG A 27 -3.43 12.86 14.48
N GLU A 28 -3.87 11.72 15.01
CA GLU A 28 -5.04 10.89 14.64
C GLU A 28 -6.49 11.46 14.69
N TYR A 29 -7.41 10.81 13.96
CA TYR A 29 -8.88 10.90 14.07
C TYR A 29 -9.40 9.99 15.20
N ARG A 30 -10.53 10.35 15.83
CA ARG A 30 -11.19 9.54 16.87
C ARG A 30 -12.70 9.63 16.73
N ARG A 31 -13.45 8.56 17.03
CA ARG A 31 -14.91 8.69 17.18
C ARG A 31 -15.22 9.46 18.46
N GLY A 32 -16.15 10.41 18.35
CA GLY A 32 -16.67 11.11 19.52
C GLY A 32 -17.61 10.23 20.34
N PRO A 33 -17.90 10.61 21.59
CA PRO A 33 -18.80 9.86 22.49
C PRO A 33 -20.23 9.65 21.96
N ASN A 34 -20.63 10.37 20.90
CA ASN A 34 -21.98 10.31 20.33
C ASN A 34 -22.06 9.42 19.07
N GLY A 35 -21.05 8.60 18.78
CA GLY A 35 -21.03 7.70 17.63
C GLY A 35 -20.74 8.36 16.28
N GLY A 36 -20.73 9.69 16.22
CA GLY A 36 -20.30 10.47 15.06
C GLY A 36 -18.76 10.50 14.91
N TRP A 37 -18.32 10.62 13.66
CA TRP A 37 -16.91 10.86 13.34
C TRP A 37 -16.49 12.26 13.78
N GLN A 38 -15.50 12.36 14.67
CA GLN A 38 -14.87 13.62 15.03
C GLN A 38 -13.48 13.66 14.41
N GLY A 39 -13.33 14.47 13.37
CA GLY A 39 -12.03 14.74 12.77
C GLY A 39 -11.56 16.14 13.13
N ALA A 40 -10.36 16.23 13.69
CA ALA A 40 -9.49 17.30 13.23
C ALA A 40 -8.95 16.83 11.87
N VAL A 41 -9.06 17.66 10.83
CA VAL A 41 -8.43 17.35 9.55
C VAL A 41 -6.93 17.30 9.79
N VAL A 42 -6.44 16.08 9.90
CA VAL A 42 -5.03 15.82 9.96
C VAL A 42 -4.75 15.03 8.69
N PRO A 43 -4.22 15.69 7.65
CA PRO A 43 -3.87 14.98 6.45
C PRO A 43 -2.80 13.97 6.83
N LYS A 44 -3.15 12.67 6.87
CA LYS A 44 -2.13 11.62 6.72
C LYS A 44 -1.41 11.99 5.44
N PRO A 45 -0.12 12.35 5.50
CA PRO A 45 0.54 12.83 4.32
C PRO A 45 0.54 11.67 3.31
N SER A 46 -0.07 11.90 2.14
CA SER A 46 -0.01 10.95 1.04
C SER A 46 1.46 10.68 0.71
N THR A 47 1.76 9.50 0.16
CA THR A 47 3.10 9.18 -0.38
C THR A 47 3.61 10.35 -1.21
N LEU A 48 2.78 10.90 -2.10
CA LEU A 48 3.12 12.07 -2.90
C LEU A 48 3.50 13.30 -2.06
N SER A 49 2.74 13.62 -1.01
CA SER A 49 3.02 14.78 -0.14
C SER A 49 4.21 14.56 0.80
N LEU A 50 4.51 13.32 1.17
CA LEU A 50 5.67 12.97 1.99
C LEU A 50 6.96 13.15 1.20
N PHE A 51 6.95 12.84 -0.10
CA PHE A 51 8.17 12.72 -0.90
C PHE A 51 8.39 13.84 -1.93
N SER A 52 7.40 14.71 -2.19
CA SER A 52 7.54 15.81 -3.16
C SER A 52 8.66 16.80 -2.84
N GLY A 53 9.00 16.97 -1.56
CA GLY A 53 10.15 17.79 -1.12
C GLY A 53 11.50 17.07 -1.21
N HIS A 54 11.50 15.77 -1.51
CA HIS A 54 12.66 14.86 -1.39
C HIS A 54 13.02 14.18 -2.71
N ASP A 55 12.52 14.65 -3.85
CA ASP A 55 12.76 14.04 -5.16
C ASP A 55 14.26 13.89 -5.49
N GLY A 56 15.08 14.88 -5.13
CA GLY A 56 16.53 14.82 -5.34
C GLY A 56 17.24 13.79 -4.45
N LEU A 57 16.81 13.62 -3.20
CA LEU A 57 17.36 12.60 -2.30
C LEU A 57 16.90 11.21 -2.73
N THR A 58 15.59 11.03 -2.91
CA THR A 58 14.98 9.76 -3.30
C THR A 58 15.50 9.29 -4.66
N GLY A 59 15.73 10.19 -5.61
CA GLY A 59 16.37 9.87 -6.90
C GLY A 59 17.78 9.29 -6.73
N ARG A 60 18.66 9.95 -5.97
CA ARG A 60 20.04 9.47 -5.75
C ARG A 60 20.09 8.13 -5.01
N LEU A 61 19.21 7.93 -4.03
CA LEU A 61 19.12 6.66 -3.30
C LEU A 61 18.56 5.55 -4.20
N ALA A 62 17.56 5.88 -5.03
CA ALA A 62 17.00 4.96 -6.01
C ALA A 62 18.01 4.55 -7.08
N GLU A 63 18.90 5.44 -7.54
CA GLU A 63 19.98 5.09 -8.48
C GLU A 63 20.94 4.06 -7.88
N LYS A 64 21.38 4.26 -6.62
CA LYS A 64 22.24 3.31 -5.93
C LYS A 64 21.57 1.96 -5.74
N LEU A 65 20.32 1.96 -5.28
CA LEU A 65 19.55 0.74 -5.12
C LEU A 65 19.31 0.04 -6.46
N GLY A 66 18.99 0.81 -7.50
CA GLY A 66 18.75 0.31 -8.86
C GLY A 66 19.95 -0.43 -9.42
N ALA A 67 21.17 0.05 -9.19
CA ALA A 67 22.39 -0.65 -9.60
C ALA A 67 22.53 -2.03 -8.93
N VAL A 68 22.20 -2.13 -7.63
CA VAL A 68 22.24 -3.40 -6.90
C VAL A 68 21.13 -4.34 -7.36
N LEU A 69 19.90 -3.84 -7.51
CA LEU A 69 18.77 -4.62 -8.00
C LEU A 69 18.96 -5.08 -9.45
N ALA A 70 19.69 -4.33 -10.28
CA ALA A 70 19.98 -4.74 -11.66
C ALA A 70 20.91 -5.97 -11.71
N VAL A 71 21.80 -6.11 -10.74
CA VAL A 71 22.67 -7.29 -10.60
C VAL A 71 21.90 -8.45 -9.99
N ASP A 72 21.11 -8.15 -8.96
CA ASP A 72 20.48 -9.18 -8.15
C ASP A 72 19.19 -9.74 -8.76
N TYR A 73 18.42 -8.88 -9.42
CA TYR A 73 17.08 -9.11 -9.96
C TYR A 73 16.88 -8.42 -11.33
N PRO A 74 17.70 -8.71 -12.35
CA PRO A 74 17.65 -8.01 -13.64
C PRO A 74 16.28 -8.08 -14.33
N ASP A 75 15.54 -9.19 -14.16
CA ASP A 75 14.21 -9.35 -14.78
C ASP A 75 13.10 -8.58 -14.06
N TYR A 76 13.32 -8.19 -12.79
CA TYR A 76 12.35 -7.40 -12.03
C TYR A 76 12.36 -5.92 -12.41
N LEU A 77 13.45 -5.43 -13.00
CA LEU A 77 13.51 -4.06 -13.52
C LEU A 77 12.82 -3.90 -14.88
N LYS A 78 12.36 -5.00 -15.49
CA LYS A 78 11.60 -5.01 -16.74
C LYS A 78 10.10 -4.92 -16.43
N VAL A 79 9.39 -6.04 -16.44
CA VAL A 79 7.98 -6.14 -16.11
C VAL A 79 7.82 -7.03 -14.89
N VAL A 80 7.08 -6.52 -13.90
CA VAL A 80 6.70 -7.20 -12.66
C VAL A 80 5.23 -6.89 -12.39
N GLY A 81 4.46 -7.92 -12.08
CA GLY A 81 3.08 -7.75 -11.68
C GLY A 81 2.28 -9.03 -11.81
N THR A 82 1.05 -8.91 -12.28
CA THR A 82 0.08 -10.00 -12.45
C THR A 82 -0.59 -9.87 -13.82
N SER A 83 -1.39 -10.87 -14.22
CA SER A 83 -2.22 -10.75 -15.43
C SER A 83 -3.24 -9.60 -15.36
N ILE A 84 -3.56 -9.11 -14.16
CA ILE A 84 -4.51 -8.02 -13.92
C ILE A 84 -3.82 -6.64 -14.10
N GLY A 85 -2.50 -6.57 -13.94
CA GLY A 85 -1.75 -5.34 -14.04
C GLY A 85 -0.26 -5.57 -13.80
N ALA A 86 0.56 -4.95 -14.64
CA ALA A 86 2.01 -5.06 -14.59
C ALA A 86 2.68 -3.70 -14.83
N GLY A 87 3.89 -3.54 -14.30
CA GLY A 87 4.73 -2.36 -14.47
C GLY A 87 6.19 -2.70 -14.25
N SER A 88 7.08 -1.72 -14.28
CA SER A 88 8.47 -1.94 -13.86
C SER A 88 8.61 -1.74 -12.36
N LEU A 89 9.47 -2.53 -11.73
CA LEU A 89 9.89 -2.24 -10.36
C LEU A 89 10.73 -0.96 -10.38
N ASP A 90 10.21 0.12 -9.82
CA ASP A 90 10.95 1.36 -9.61
C ASP A 90 11.67 1.30 -8.23
N PRO A 91 13.00 1.34 -8.17
CA PRO A 91 13.73 1.37 -6.90
C PRO A 91 13.29 2.51 -5.97
N ARG A 92 12.79 3.62 -6.52
CA ARG A 92 12.23 4.72 -5.72
C ARG A 92 10.96 4.29 -4.99
N THR A 93 10.09 3.50 -5.61
CA THR A 93 8.83 3.05 -4.98
C THR A 93 9.10 2.03 -3.88
N VAL A 94 10.17 1.24 -3.97
CA VAL A 94 10.63 0.36 -2.88
C VAL A 94 11.00 1.19 -1.64
N LEU A 95 11.84 2.22 -1.81
CA LEU A 95 12.30 3.06 -0.69
C LEU A 95 11.17 3.89 -0.08
N THR A 96 10.38 4.55 -0.93
CA THR A 96 9.27 5.40 -0.48
C THR A 96 8.11 4.58 0.10
N GLY A 97 7.84 3.39 -0.46
CA GLY A 97 6.88 2.42 0.07
C GLY A 97 7.27 1.92 1.47
N LEU A 98 8.53 1.51 1.67
CA LEU A 98 9.02 1.08 2.98
C LEU A 98 8.97 2.20 4.04
N ALA A 99 9.28 3.44 3.65
CA ALA A 99 9.17 4.58 4.54
C ALA A 99 7.71 4.89 4.90
N TYR A 100 6.78 4.73 3.94
CA TYR A 100 5.35 4.88 4.18
C TYR A 100 4.79 3.76 5.08
N GLU A 101 5.21 2.51 4.85
CA GLU A 101 4.83 1.36 5.70
C GLU A 101 5.32 1.53 7.14
N ALA A 102 6.55 2.02 7.33
CA ALA A 102 7.05 2.35 8.67
C ALA A 102 6.15 3.39 9.37
N LEU A 103 5.69 4.41 8.65
CA LEU A 103 4.74 5.38 9.19
C LEU A 103 3.38 4.74 9.52
N GLN A 104 2.83 3.88 8.65
CA GLN A 104 1.53 3.26 8.91
C GLN A 104 1.57 2.27 10.08
N ARG A 105 2.59 1.40 10.13
CA ARG A 105 2.67 0.33 11.14
C ARG A 105 3.19 0.81 12.48
N CYS A 106 4.19 1.70 12.48
CA CYS A 106 4.85 2.15 13.69
C CYS A 106 4.40 3.54 14.15
N GLY A 107 3.64 4.27 13.33
CA GLY A 107 3.23 5.65 13.62
C GLY A 107 4.40 6.65 13.64
N THR A 108 5.60 6.22 13.21
CA THR A 108 6.84 7.00 13.31
C THR A 108 7.84 6.59 12.23
N PHE A 109 8.76 7.49 11.93
CA PHE A 109 9.92 7.22 11.09
C PHE A 109 11.14 6.76 11.91
N SER A 110 11.08 6.85 13.24
CA SER A 110 12.08 6.34 14.17
C SER A 110 11.74 4.89 14.56
N ILE A 111 12.16 3.93 13.73
CA ILE A 111 11.95 2.50 14.01
C ILE A 111 13.27 1.82 14.37
N THR A 112 13.18 0.71 15.10
CA THR A 112 14.30 -0.16 15.47
C THR A 112 14.75 -1.07 14.32
N ASP A 113 15.92 -1.69 14.45
CA ASP A 113 16.43 -2.66 13.47
C ASP A 113 15.51 -3.89 13.35
N ASP A 114 14.92 -4.36 14.46
CA ASP A 114 13.97 -5.48 14.46
C ASP A 114 12.70 -5.14 13.65
N GLN A 115 12.13 -3.95 13.87
CA GLN A 115 10.98 -3.46 13.08
C GLN A 115 11.35 -3.27 11.60
N MET A 116 12.60 -2.92 11.31
CA MET A 116 13.08 -2.85 9.94
C MET A 116 13.20 -4.23 9.31
N ASP A 117 13.69 -5.22 10.05
CA ASP A 117 13.82 -6.58 9.56
C ASP A 117 12.47 -7.25 9.29
N GLU A 118 11.43 -6.91 10.06
CA GLU A 118 10.06 -7.31 9.74
C GLU A 118 9.60 -6.73 8.38
N LEU A 119 9.79 -5.43 8.16
CA LEU A 119 9.45 -4.78 6.89
C LEU A 119 10.26 -5.35 5.71
N LEU A 120 11.55 -5.63 5.92
CA LEU A 120 12.40 -6.25 4.90
C LEU A 120 12.01 -7.70 4.61
N THR A 121 11.47 -8.42 5.59
CA THR A 121 10.97 -9.77 5.40
C THR A 121 9.77 -9.79 4.46
N ASP A 122 8.87 -8.81 4.58
CA ASP A 122 7.74 -8.66 3.65
C ASP A 122 8.21 -8.38 2.21
N VAL A 123 9.19 -7.47 2.06
CA VAL A 123 9.80 -7.17 0.76
C VAL A 123 10.55 -8.38 0.20
N ALA A 124 11.28 -9.12 1.03
CA ALA A 124 11.95 -10.35 0.62
C ALA A 124 10.94 -11.40 0.14
N GLY A 125 9.83 -11.54 0.86
CA GLY A 125 8.73 -12.42 0.47
C GLY A 125 8.19 -12.09 -0.92
N PHE A 126 8.12 -10.81 -1.27
CA PHE A 126 7.75 -10.40 -2.62
C PHE A 126 8.74 -10.89 -3.68
N PHE A 127 10.06 -10.81 -3.46
CA PHE A 127 11.04 -11.29 -4.43
C PHE A 127 11.13 -12.82 -4.50
N ASP A 128 10.96 -13.51 -3.38
CA ASP A 128 11.24 -14.94 -3.27
C ASP A 128 10.05 -15.83 -3.68
N ARG A 129 8.80 -15.33 -3.56
CA ARG A 129 7.61 -16.10 -3.94
C ARG A 129 7.44 -16.13 -5.46
N SER A 130 6.68 -17.08 -6.01
CA SER A 130 6.28 -17.08 -7.43
C SER A 130 4.91 -16.44 -7.65
N THR A 131 4.22 -16.10 -6.56
CA THR A 131 2.85 -15.59 -6.51
C THR A 131 2.79 -14.31 -5.68
N VAL A 132 1.71 -13.55 -5.87
CA VAL A 132 1.33 -12.41 -5.03
C VAL A 132 -0.07 -12.63 -4.49
N GLN A 133 -0.25 -12.24 -3.24
CA GLN A 133 -1.56 -12.20 -2.61
C GLN A 133 -2.19 -10.84 -2.92
N LEU A 134 -3.32 -10.83 -3.61
CA LEU A 134 -4.11 -9.64 -3.85
C LEU A 134 -5.31 -9.65 -2.92
N ARG A 135 -5.52 -8.55 -2.20
CA ARG A 135 -6.76 -8.31 -1.46
C ARG A 135 -7.61 -7.32 -2.25
N LEU A 136 -8.69 -7.85 -2.81
CA LEU A 136 -9.65 -7.11 -3.61
C LEU A 136 -10.74 -6.55 -2.70
N TYR A 137 -11.07 -5.27 -2.90
CA TYR A 137 -12.13 -4.61 -2.17
C TYR A 137 -13.18 -4.04 -3.11
N ALA A 138 -14.45 -4.25 -2.79
CA ALA A 138 -15.58 -3.64 -3.49
C ALA A 138 -16.58 -3.08 -2.47
N PRO A 139 -16.78 -1.75 -2.40
CA PRO A 139 -17.76 -1.15 -1.51
C PRO A 139 -19.17 -1.67 -1.79
N ALA A 140 -19.89 -2.10 -0.75
CA ALA A 140 -21.24 -2.62 -0.88
C ALA A 140 -22.25 -1.47 -0.96
N LEU A 141 -22.49 -0.99 -2.19
CA LEU A 141 -23.37 0.16 -2.43
C LEU A 141 -24.77 -0.09 -1.84
N ASN A 142 -25.31 0.92 -1.14
CA ASN A 142 -26.61 0.92 -0.47
C ASN A 142 -26.76 0.00 0.74
N LEU A 143 -25.66 -0.58 1.25
CA LEU A 143 -25.69 -1.34 2.50
C LEU A 143 -25.21 -0.47 3.67
N HIS A 144 -26.10 -0.29 4.64
CA HIS A 144 -25.88 0.49 5.86
C HIS A 144 -26.23 -0.34 7.10
N GLY A 145 -25.51 -0.14 8.20
CA GLY A 145 -25.70 -0.96 9.38
C GLY A 145 -24.62 -0.78 10.44
N PRO A 146 -24.75 -1.50 11.58
CA PRO A 146 -23.87 -1.30 12.71
C PRO A 146 -22.49 -1.99 12.51
N ARG A 147 -21.47 -1.52 13.22
CA ARG A 147 -20.06 -1.94 13.05
C ARG A 147 -19.70 -3.28 13.67
N ASP A 148 -20.49 -3.70 14.64
CA ASP A 148 -20.36 -4.96 15.34
C ASP A 148 -21.04 -6.12 14.59
N VAL A 149 -21.54 -5.86 13.38
CA VAL A 149 -22.04 -6.93 12.50
C VAL A 149 -20.88 -7.88 12.18
N PRO A 150 -21.00 -9.17 12.52
CA PRO A 150 -19.97 -10.14 12.22
C PRO A 150 -19.81 -10.32 10.70
N PRO A 151 -18.61 -10.68 10.21
CA PRO A 151 -18.38 -10.92 8.80
C PRO A 151 -19.29 -12.04 8.25
N ILE A 152 -19.83 -11.83 7.05
CA ILE A 152 -20.65 -12.81 6.33
C ILE A 152 -19.80 -13.41 5.22
N ALA A 153 -19.58 -14.71 5.26
CA ALA A 153 -18.86 -15.44 4.24
C ALA A 153 -19.80 -15.86 3.09
N PHE A 154 -19.33 -15.68 1.86
CA PHE A 154 -19.98 -16.09 0.62
C PHE A 154 -19.14 -17.16 -0.08
N PRO A 155 -19.72 -17.95 -1.01
CA PRO A 155 -18.96 -18.86 -1.85
C PRO A 155 -17.79 -18.18 -2.58
N GLY A 156 -16.71 -18.93 -2.82
CA GLY A 156 -15.51 -18.40 -3.49
C GLY A 156 -14.60 -17.53 -2.61
N GLY A 157 -14.79 -17.56 -1.29
CA GLY A 157 -13.93 -16.85 -0.32
C GLY A 157 -14.19 -15.35 -0.24
N VAL A 158 -15.34 -14.89 -0.71
CA VAL A 158 -15.76 -13.48 -0.57
C VAL A 158 -16.34 -13.27 0.83
N ILE A 159 -15.95 -12.19 1.47
CA ILE A 159 -16.41 -11.81 2.82
C ILE A 159 -17.04 -10.43 2.74
N LEU A 160 -18.28 -10.29 3.18
CA LEU A 160 -18.88 -8.99 3.45
C LEU A 160 -18.66 -8.63 4.90
N ARG A 161 -18.13 -7.44 5.17
CA ARG A 161 -17.96 -6.95 6.54
C ARG A 161 -18.05 -5.43 6.61
N PRO A 162 -18.22 -4.88 7.82
CA PRO A 162 -18.08 -3.45 8.02
C PRO A 162 -16.74 -2.92 7.49
N ILE A 163 -16.79 -1.74 6.90
CA ILE A 163 -15.61 -1.04 6.40
C ILE A 163 -14.80 -0.49 7.57
N THR A 164 -13.48 -0.69 7.53
CA THR A 164 -12.57 -0.11 8.52
C THR A 164 -12.29 1.35 8.21
N ASP A 165 -11.83 2.09 9.23
CA ASP A 165 -11.42 3.49 9.12
C ASP A 165 -10.31 3.67 8.06
N GLU A 166 -9.40 2.70 8.00
CA GLU A 166 -8.29 2.67 7.06
C GLU A 166 -8.78 2.47 5.61
N GLU A 167 -9.62 1.47 5.38
CA GLU A 167 -10.19 1.20 4.04
C GLU A 167 -11.06 2.35 3.54
N PHE A 168 -11.88 2.93 4.43
CA PHE A 168 -12.65 4.12 4.10
C PHE A 168 -11.74 5.27 3.66
N THR A 169 -10.64 5.48 4.40
CA THR A 169 -9.62 6.47 4.04
C THR A 169 -8.93 6.12 2.72
N LEU A 170 -8.71 4.85 2.40
CA LEU A 170 -8.15 4.44 1.11
C LEU A 170 -9.09 4.73 -0.07
N PHE A 171 -10.40 4.45 0.07
CA PHE A 171 -11.36 4.72 -1.01
C PHE A 171 -11.68 6.19 -1.19
N TYR A 172 -11.75 6.94 -0.09
CA TYR A 172 -12.36 8.27 -0.06
C TYR A 172 -11.41 9.37 0.43
N GLY A 173 -10.22 9.01 0.92
CA GLY A 173 -9.22 9.93 1.44
C GLY A 173 -8.78 10.95 0.39
N GLY A 174 -8.74 12.22 0.79
CA GLY A 174 -8.35 13.31 -0.09
C GLY A 174 -9.43 13.76 -1.08
N ASN A 175 -10.62 13.14 -1.09
CA ASN A 175 -11.70 13.56 -1.97
C ASN A 175 -12.19 14.99 -1.60
N PRO A 176 -12.20 15.94 -2.56
CA PRO A 176 -12.59 17.33 -2.30
C PRO A 176 -13.99 17.49 -1.72
N ILE A 177 -14.88 16.51 -1.90
CA ILE A 177 -16.23 16.53 -1.31
C ILE A 177 -16.21 16.63 0.22
N PHE A 178 -15.14 16.17 0.86
CA PHE A 178 -14.92 16.32 2.31
C PHE A 178 -14.37 17.69 2.72
N ARG A 179 -13.97 18.55 1.77
CA ARG A 179 -13.33 19.85 2.06
C ARG A 179 -14.30 21.02 2.23
N GLY A 180 -15.60 20.85 1.96
CA GLY A 180 -16.46 22.04 1.80
C GLY A 180 -17.93 21.95 2.19
N HIS A 181 -18.50 20.77 2.48
CA HIS A 181 -19.95 20.69 2.64
C HIS A 181 -20.35 19.93 3.90
N GLY A 182 -21.06 20.61 4.81
CA GLY A 182 -21.83 20.01 5.91
C GLY A 182 -23.02 19.18 5.43
N ARG A 183 -22.93 18.54 4.27
CA ARG A 183 -23.90 17.56 3.79
C ARG A 183 -23.42 16.18 4.17
N LEU A 184 -24.28 15.42 4.84
CA LEU A 184 -24.12 13.99 5.05
C LEU A 184 -24.10 13.33 3.66
N LEU A 185 -22.93 12.84 3.25
CA LEU A 185 -22.79 11.98 2.09
C LEU A 185 -22.95 10.54 2.59
N ASN A 186 -23.94 9.83 2.05
CA ASN A 186 -24.15 8.42 2.36
C ASN A 186 -23.08 7.60 1.65
N PHE A 187 -22.04 7.23 2.39
CA PHE A 187 -21.06 6.26 1.96
C PHE A 187 -21.45 4.86 2.44
N PRO A 188 -21.10 3.81 1.71
CA PRO A 188 -21.36 2.43 2.13
C PRO A 188 -20.63 2.13 3.44
N ASP A 189 -21.34 1.50 4.38
CA ASP A 189 -20.78 1.08 5.68
C ASP A 189 -20.09 -0.29 5.60
N PHE A 190 -20.24 -0.98 4.46
CA PHE A 190 -19.76 -2.35 4.25
C PHE A 190 -18.92 -2.47 2.99
N VAL A 191 -18.03 -3.45 3.00
CA VAL A 191 -17.13 -3.78 1.90
C VAL A 191 -17.12 -5.29 1.68
N PHE A 192 -17.16 -5.70 0.42
CA PHE A 192 -16.82 -7.05 0.00
C PHE A 192 -15.31 -7.16 -0.13
N VAL A 193 -14.73 -8.16 0.53
CA VAL A 193 -13.31 -8.45 0.53
C VAL A 193 -13.09 -9.83 -0.06
N ARG A 194 -12.10 -9.97 -0.94
CA ARG A 194 -11.64 -11.28 -1.40
C ARG A 194 -10.13 -11.28 -1.44
N GLU A 195 -9.53 -12.30 -0.86
CA GLU A 195 -8.11 -12.57 -1.05
C GLU A 195 -7.94 -13.63 -2.13
N ILE A 196 -7.07 -13.34 -3.09
CA ILE A 196 -6.68 -14.27 -4.15
C ILE A 196 -5.17 -14.33 -4.23
N GLU A 197 -4.66 -15.49 -4.60
CA GLU A 197 -3.25 -15.68 -4.92
C GLU A 197 -3.14 -15.73 -6.44
N VAL A 198 -2.30 -14.88 -7.02
CA VAL A 198 -2.11 -14.75 -8.47
C VAL A 198 -0.64 -14.98 -8.80
N PRO A 199 -0.31 -15.76 -9.86
CA PRO A 199 1.06 -15.89 -10.32
C PRO A 199 1.69 -14.53 -10.64
N LYS A 200 2.95 -14.35 -10.25
CA LYS A 200 3.73 -13.20 -10.67
C LYS A 200 4.18 -13.37 -12.11
N VAL A 201 4.03 -12.30 -12.87
CA VAL A 201 4.70 -12.14 -14.16
C VAL A 201 6.01 -11.41 -13.90
N ILE A 202 7.13 -11.95 -14.40
CA ILE A 202 8.47 -11.37 -14.28
C ILE A 202 9.15 -11.49 -15.65
N GLY A 203 9.71 -10.40 -16.19
CA GLY A 203 10.44 -10.43 -17.46
C GLY A 203 9.88 -9.48 -18.52
N SER A 204 9.63 -9.96 -19.74
CA SER A 204 9.11 -9.11 -20.84
C SER A 204 7.60 -9.19 -21.00
N TYR A 205 7.02 -8.14 -21.59
CA TYR A 205 5.58 -8.06 -21.91
C TYR A 205 5.14 -9.14 -22.91
N ASP A 206 6.07 -9.72 -23.68
CA ASP A 206 5.78 -10.66 -24.77
C ASP A 206 5.17 -11.99 -24.28
N GLY A 207 5.24 -12.26 -22.97
CA GLY A 207 4.63 -13.43 -22.33
C GLY A 207 3.24 -13.22 -21.74
N VAL A 208 2.74 -11.99 -21.69
CA VAL A 208 1.39 -11.70 -21.19
C VAL A 208 0.40 -11.91 -22.34
N THR A 209 -0.05 -13.15 -22.50
CA THR A 209 -1.25 -13.40 -23.31
C THR A 209 -2.39 -12.67 -22.62
N GLU A 210 -3.07 -11.76 -23.34
CA GLU A 210 -4.32 -11.17 -22.84
C GLU A 210 -5.22 -12.31 -22.38
N ASP A 211 -5.52 -12.36 -21.09
CA ASP A 211 -6.50 -13.31 -20.58
C ASP A 211 -7.79 -13.06 -21.38
N GLN A 212 -8.25 -14.11 -22.07
CA GLN A 212 -9.55 -14.10 -22.71
C GLN A 212 -10.57 -13.72 -21.64
N ILE A 213 -11.11 -12.51 -21.75
CA ILE A 213 -12.21 -12.03 -20.91
C ILE A 213 -13.24 -13.16 -20.87
N TRP A 214 -13.39 -13.76 -19.69
CA TRP A 214 -14.28 -14.89 -19.48
C TRP A 214 -15.68 -14.48 -19.94
N LYS A 215 -16.13 -15.04 -21.06
CA LYS A 215 -17.51 -14.87 -21.54
C LYS A 215 -18.36 -15.87 -20.77
N PRO A 216 -19.34 -15.44 -19.97
CA PRO A 216 -20.26 -16.36 -19.34
C PRO A 216 -21.03 -17.13 -20.43
N THR A 217 -21.03 -18.45 -20.33
CA THR A 217 -21.95 -19.35 -21.02
C THR A 217 -23.32 -19.33 -20.36
#